data_AF-A0A6P0S0U5-F1
#
_entry.id   AF-A0A6P0S0U5-F1
#
_cell.length_a   1.000
_cell.length_b   1.000
_cell.length_c   1.000
_cell.angle_alpha   90.00
_cell.angle_beta   90.00
_cell.angle_gamma   90.00
#
_symmetry.space_group_name_H-M   'P 1'
#
loop_
_entity.id
_entity.type
_entity.pdbx_description
1 polymer ?
#
loop_
_entity_poly.entity_id
_entity_poly.type
_entity_poly.pdbx_seq_one_letter_code
_entity_poly.pdbx_strand_id
1 'polypeptide(L)' 'MKQNGAKVEVSVEHWKRSRFWAVLVNGELLAVAVYKKGAMAIKDRLLRDDGKRT' A
#
# COMPACT_ATOMS: atom_id res chain seq x y z
N MET A 1 -2.42 27.00 -12.34
CA MET A 1 -3.16 26.21 -11.33
C MET A 1 -2.41 24.91 -11.13
N LYS A 2 -1.89 24.63 -9.92
CA LYS A 2 -1.00 23.49 -9.65
C LYS A 2 -1.81 22.19 -9.60
N GLN A 3 -1.51 21.23 -10.46
CA GLN A 3 -1.86 19.83 -10.22
C GLN A 3 -0.98 19.33 -9.06
N ASN A 4 -1.48 19.39 -7.83
CA ASN A 4 -0.88 18.63 -6.73
C ASN A 4 -1.38 17.18 -6.81
N GLY A 5 -0.96 16.46 -7.86
CA GLY A 5 -1.08 15.01 -7.92
C GLY A 5 -0.01 14.39 -7.07
N ALA A 6 -0.19 14.37 -5.74
CA ALA A 6 0.73 13.67 -4.86
C ALA A 6 0.69 12.18 -5.21
N LYS A 7 1.77 11.69 -5.85
CA LYS A 7 1.93 10.27 -6.19
C LYS A 7 1.86 9.46 -4.90
N VAL A 8 0.84 8.63 -4.77
CA VAL A 8 0.69 7.74 -3.63
C VAL A 8 1.77 6.66 -3.70
N GLU A 9 2.57 6.55 -2.64
CA GLU A 9 3.56 5.50 -2.49
C GLU A 9 2.98 4.34 -1.68
N VAL A 10 3.00 3.13 -2.24
CA VAL A 10 2.53 1.92 -1.54
C VAL A 10 3.66 0.90 -1.44
N SER A 11 4.03 0.54 -0.21
CA SER A 11 5.08 -0.45 0.08
C SER A 11 4.55 -1.64 0.89
N VAL A 12 5.27 -2.76 0.79
CA VAL A 12 4.98 -3.98 1.55
C VAL A 12 6.27 -4.43 2.21
N GLU A 13 6.24 -4.58 3.54
CA GLU A 13 7.41 -4.98 4.31
C GLU A 13 7.07 -6.02 5.38
N HIS A 14 8.10 -6.70 5.88
CA HIS A 14 7.95 -7.66 6.97
C HIS A 14 7.76 -6.93 8.30
N TRP A 15 6.61 -7.13 8.95
CA TRP A 15 6.22 -6.29 10.07
C TRP A 15 6.92 -6.70 11.36
N LYS A 16 7.79 -5.83 11.91
CA LYS A 16 8.40 -5.97 13.25
C LYS A 16 8.93 -7.37 13.59
N ARG A 17 9.52 -8.09 12.61
CA ARG A 17 9.98 -9.49 12.75
C ARG A 17 8.87 -10.48 13.19
N SER A 18 7.61 -10.15 12.96
CA SER A 18 6.45 -11.01 13.19
C SER A 18 6.14 -11.87 11.97
N ARG A 19 5.10 -12.71 12.06
CA ARG A 19 4.58 -13.48 10.91
C ARG A 19 3.75 -12.64 9.92
N PHE A 20 3.61 -11.34 10.15
CA PHE A 20 2.73 -10.46 9.38
C PHE A 20 3.51 -9.62 8.36
N TRP A 21 2.80 -9.20 7.34
CA TRP A 21 3.25 -8.31 6.27
C TRP A 21 2.46 -7.02 6.34
N ALA A 22 3.14 -5.90 6.51
CA ALA A 22 2.53 -4.57 6.56
C ALA A 22 2.38 -4.01 5.14
N VAL A 23 1.24 -3.36 4.89
CA VAL A 23 1.02 -2.50 3.73
C VAL A 23 1.08 -1.07 4.24
N LEU A 24 2.01 -0.28 3.70
CA LEU A 24 2.17 1.13 4.06
C LEU A 24 1.75 2.01 2.89
N VAL A 25 1.07 3.11 3.19
CA VAL A 25 0.70 4.15 2.25
C VAL A 25 1.38 5.43 2.69
N ASN A 26 2.25 5.99 1.85
CA ASN A 26 3.06 7.18 2.15
C ASN A 26 3.83 7.04 3.48
N GLY A 27 4.31 5.83 3.80
CA GLY A 27 5.04 5.53 5.03
C GLY A 27 4.15 5.27 6.26
N GLU A 28 2.83 5.38 6.15
CA GLU A 28 1.90 5.11 7.25
C GLU A 28 1.26 3.72 7.13
N LEU A 29 1.07 3.03 8.27
CA LEU A 29 0.50 1.69 8.29
C LEU A 29 -0.99 1.74 7.90
N LEU A 30 -1.34 1.08 6.79
CA LEU A 30 -2.73 0.91 6.36
C LEU A 30 -3.32 -0.41 6.87
N ALA A 31 -2.60 -1.51 6.67
CA ALA A 31 -3.10 -2.86 6.95
C ALA A 31 -1.97 -3.84 7.22
N VAL A 32 -2.30 -4.94 7.89
CA VAL A 32 -1.42 -6.11 8.07
C VAL A 32 -2.08 -7.37 7.54
N ALA A 33 -1.32 -8.21 6.85
CA ALA A 33 -1.76 -9.51 6.35
C ALA A 33 -0.86 -10.63 6.85
N VAL A 34 -1.41 -11.82 7.10
CA VAL A 34 -0.62 -13.00 7.52
C VAL A 34 0.30 -13.46 6.40
N TYR A 35 -0.17 -13.41 5.15
CA TYR A 35 0.58 -13.89 4.00
C TYR A 35 1.00 -12.71 3.11
N LYS A 36 2.26 -12.73 2.64
CA LYS A 36 2.80 -11.75 1.70
C LYS A 36 1.89 -11.54 0.49
N LYS A 37 1.32 -12.63 -0.04
CA LYS A 37 0.41 -12.61 -1.18
C LYS A 37 -0.84 -11.75 -0.92
N GLY A 38 -1.38 -11.77 0.30
CA GLY A 38 -2.51 -10.93 0.68
C GLY A 38 -2.13 -9.45 0.74
N ALA A 39 -0.98 -9.12 1.33
CA ALA A 39 -0.46 -7.75 1.35
C ALA A 39 -0.20 -7.21 -0.07
N MET A 40 0.35 -8.04 -0.97
CA MET A 40 0.56 -7.68 -2.37
C MET A 40 -0.77 -7.43 -3.11
N ALA A 41 -1.79 -8.26 -2.89
CA ALA A 41 -3.10 -8.05 -3.50
C ALA A 41 -3.74 -6.71 -3.09
N ILE A 42 -3.57 -6.30 -1.83
CA ILE A 42 -4.01 -4.99 -1.35
C ILE A 42 -3.23 -3.87 -2.06
N LYS A 43 -1.90 -3.98 -2.13
CA LYS A 43 -1.06 -3.02 -2.87
C LYS A 43 -1.49 -2.88 -4.33
N ASP A 44 -1.69 -3.99 -5.02
CA ASP A 44 -2.12 -4.00 -6.43
C ASP A 44 -3.50 -3.34 -6.61
N ARG A 45 -4.43 -3.56 -5.66
CA ARG A 45 -5.75 -2.93 -5.66
C ARG A 45 -5.67 -1.42 -5.50
N LEU A 46 -4.84 -0.94 -4.57
CA LEU A 46 -4.64 0.49 -4.29
C LEU A 46 -4.02 1.22 -5.48
N LEU A 47 -2.96 0.66 -6.06
CA LEU A 47 -2.30 1.23 -7.24
C LEU A 47 -3.22 1.28 -8.47
N ARG A 48 -4.19 0.36 -8.58
CA ARG A 48 -5.22 0.39 -9.63
C ARG A 48 -6.28 1.46 -9.39
N ASP A 49 -6.61 1.78 -8.14
CA ASP A 49 -7.61 2.81 -7.81
C ASP A 49 -7.10 4.22 -8.01
N ASP A 50 -5.82 4.49 -7.74
CA ASP A 50 -5.23 5.80 -8.03
C ASP A 50 -5.25 6.12 -9.52
N GLY A 51 -5.26 5.11 -10.40
CA GLY A 51 -5.45 5.29 -11.84
C GLY A 51 -6.90 5.46 -12.28
N LYS A 52 -7.88 5.32 -11.38
CA LYS A 52 -9.33 5.30 -11.69
C LYS A 52 -10.13 6.43 -11.04
N ARG A 53 -9.51 7.32 -10.26
CA ARG A 53 -10.18 8.51 -9.69
C ARG A 53 -10.24 9.68 -10.70
N THR A 54 -10.79 9.43 -11.88
CA THR A 54 -11.14 10.42 -12.91
C THR A 54 -12.62 10.39 -13.19
#